data_AF-A0A109FDA3-F1
#
_entry.id   AF-A0A109FDA3-F1
#
_cell.length_a   1.000
_cell.length_b   1.000
_cell.length_c   1.000
_cell.angle_alpha   90.00
_cell.angle_beta   90.00
_cell.angle_gamma   90.00
#
_symmetry.space_group_name_H-M   'P 1'
#
loop_
_entity.id
_entity.type
_entity.pdbx_description
1 polymer ?
#
loop_
_entity_poly.entity_id
_entity_poly.type
_entity_poly.pdbx_seq_one_letter_code
_entity_poly.pdbx_strand_id
1 'polypeptide(L)'
;MRFKADLRHPQQFARLIASLSPLGKIATLKLKPDAVHLICMADGTKSGVQVWSQIQNSSLFDLDSLRLDSNHHNEIYLEVSLDALSRALRSTTASPFFFGLIHSLGPG
;
A
#
# COMPACT_ATOMS: atom_id res chain seq x y z
N MET A 1 -6.05 -9.63 -11.92
CA MET A 1 -5.50 -8.35 -11.43
C MET A 1 -4.00 -8.52 -11.28
N ARG A 2 -3.20 -7.58 -11.78
CA ARG A 2 -1.73 -7.59 -11.66
C ARG A 2 -1.30 -6.20 -11.19
N PHE A 3 -0.53 -6.17 -10.11
CA PHE A 3 0.14 -4.95 -9.67
C PHE A 3 1.62 -5.28 -9.42
N LYS A 4 2.51 -4.44 -9.94
CA LYS A 4 3.95 -4.48 -9.67
C LYS A 4 4.48 -3.06 -9.69
N ALA A 5 5.25 -2.68 -8.68
CA ALA A 5 5.96 -1.41 -8.65
C ALA A 5 7.20 -1.52 -7.75
N ASP A 6 8.24 -0.79 -8.11
CA ASP A 6 9.40 -0.57 -7.27
C ASP A 6 9.25 0.72 -6.47
N LEU A 7 9.48 0.65 -5.16
CA LEU A 7 9.42 1.81 -4.28
C LEU A 7 10.71 2.64 -4.38
N ARG A 8 10.59 3.96 -4.55
CA ARG A 8 11.74 4.89 -4.53
C ARG A 8 12.31 5.07 -3.13
N HIS A 9 11.42 5.25 -2.14
CA HIS A 9 11.77 5.58 -0.76
C HIS A 9 11.01 4.70 0.23
N PRO A 10 11.32 3.38 0.32
CA PRO A 10 10.60 2.45 1.17
C PRO A 10 10.62 2.84 2.66
N GLN A 11 11.70 3.47 3.13
CA GLN A 11 11.80 3.97 4.51
C GLN A 11 10.88 5.17 4.80
N GLN A 12 10.66 6.06 3.83
CA GLN A 12 9.71 7.17 3.98
C GLN A 12 8.28 6.63 4.03
N PHE A 13 7.98 5.68 3.14
CA PHE A 13 6.68 5.02 3.14
C PHE A 13 6.44 4.25 4.44
N ALA A 14 7.46 3.56 4.97
CA ALA A 14 7.38 2.86 6.26
C ALA A 14 7.01 3.80 7.43
N ARG A 15 7.58 5.01 7.45
CA ARG A 15 7.27 6.05 8.46
C ARG A 15 5.84 6.55 8.31
N LEU A 16 5.37 6.77 7.07
CA LEU A 16 3.99 7.16 6.80
C LEU A 16 3.01 6.09 7.31
N ILE A 17 3.24 4.83 6.98
CA ILE A 17 2.41 3.70 7.45
C ILE A 17 2.45 3.58 8.98
N ALA A 18 3.63 3.68 9.60
CA ALA A 18 3.77 3.61 11.06
C ALA A 18 3.03 4.74 11.79
N SER A 19 2.93 5.92 11.16
CA SER A 19 2.21 7.07 11.72
C SER A 19 0.70 6.84 11.77
N LEU A 20 0.17 5.87 11.02
CA LEU A 20 -1.25 5.54 10.95
C LEU A 20 -1.63 4.37 11.85
N SER A 21 -0.67 3.55 12.28
CA SER A 21 -0.90 2.43 13.21
C SER A 21 -1.63 2.82 14.52
N PRO A 22 -1.46 4.03 15.09
CA PRO A 22 -2.26 4.46 16.25
C PRO A 22 -3.74 4.70 15.93
N LEU A 23 -4.09 4.94 14.66
CA LEU A 23 -5.45 5.28 14.22
C LEU A 23 -6.28 4.05 13.83
N GLY A 24 -5.61 2.98 13.44
CA GLY A 24 -6.24 1.71 13.07
C GLY A 24 -5.21 0.61 12.88
N LYS A 25 -5.69 -0.64 12.85
CA LYS A 25 -4.84 -1.81 12.60
C LYS A 25 -4.80 -2.18 11.11
N ILE A 26 -5.89 -1.91 10.41
CA ILE A 26 -6.11 -2.25 9.00
C ILE A 26 -6.35 -0.95 8.23
N ALA A 27 -5.76 -0.85 7.04
CA ALA A 27 -6.07 0.21 6.10
C ALA A 27 -6.42 -0.39 4.74
N THR A 28 -7.31 0.30 4.02
CA THR A 28 -7.59 0.02 2.61
C THR A 28 -6.62 0.80 1.75
N LEU A 29 -5.84 0.08 0.94
CA LEU A 29 -4.98 0.63 -0.09
C LEU A 29 -5.72 0.55 -1.43
N LYS A 30 -6.01 1.71 -2.02
CA LYS A 30 -6.57 1.81 -3.36
C LYS A 30 -5.48 2.21 -4.33
N LEU A 31 -5.09 1.28 -5.19
CA LEU A 31 -4.07 1.49 -6.22
C LEU A 31 -4.77 1.97 -7.50
N LYS A 32 -4.33 3.11 -8.03
CA LYS A 32 -4.79 3.67 -9.31
C LYS A 32 -3.58 3.98 -10.20
N PRO A 33 -3.77 4.23 -11.50
CA PRO A 33 -2.68 4.57 -12.42
C PRO A 33 -1.95 5.87 -12.03
N ASP A 34 -2.67 6.85 -11.50
CA ASP A 34 -2.10 8.16 -11.14
C ASP A 34 -1.65 8.26 -9.68
N ALA A 35 -2.37 7.61 -8.76
CA ALA A 35 -2.16 7.77 -7.33
C ALA A 35 -2.53 6.52 -6.53
N VAL A 36 -1.93 6.40 -5.35
CA VAL A 36 -2.34 5.47 -4.29
C VAL A 36 -3.16 6.23 -3.27
N HIS A 37 -4.34 5.71 -2.94
CA HIS A 37 -5.08 6.20 -1.79
C HIS A 37 -4.92 5.23 -0.63
N LEU A 38 -4.73 5.81 0.55
CA LEU A 38 -4.63 5.08 1.80
C LEU A 38 -5.77 5.55 2.69
N ILE A 39 -6.63 4.60 3.04
CA ILE A 39 -7.85 4.82 3.80
C ILE A 39 -7.73 4.04 5.10
N CYS A 40 -7.58 4.77 6.22
CA CYS A 40 -7.55 4.17 7.54
C CYS A 40 -8.84 4.58 8.27
N MET A 41 -9.69 3.61 8.56
CA MET A 41 -10.91 3.81 9.31
C MET A 41 -10.65 3.37 10.75
N ALA A 42 -11.10 4.14 11.73
CA ALA A 42 -10.98 3.74 13.12
C ALA A 42 -11.81 2.48 13.40
N ASP A 43 -11.19 1.52 14.08
CA ASP A 43 -11.81 0.25 14.45
C ASP A 43 -12.71 0.45 15.67
N GLY A 44 -13.95 0.88 15.41
CA GLY A 44 -15.16 0.70 16.21
C GLY A 44 -15.20 1.11 17.69
N THR A 45 -14.11 1.53 18.32
CA THR A 45 -14.01 1.41 19.79
C THR A 45 -13.51 2.61 20.59
N LYS A 46 -13.10 3.76 20.01
CA LYS A 46 -12.87 4.98 20.84
C LYS A 46 -12.62 6.34 20.17
N SER A 47 -12.31 6.42 18.88
CA SER A 47 -12.05 7.70 18.23
C SER A 47 -12.64 7.69 16.83
N GLY A 48 -13.55 8.61 16.50
CA GLY A 48 -14.19 8.70 15.18
C GLY A 48 -13.26 9.23 14.07
N VAL A 49 -11.94 9.09 14.25
CA VAL A 49 -10.94 9.65 13.35
C VAL A 49 -10.77 8.73 12.14
N GLN A 50 -10.94 9.31 10.96
CA GLN A 50 -10.71 8.66 9.69
C GLN A 50 -9.61 9.40 8.96
N VAL A 51 -8.70 8.66 8.33
CA VAL A 51 -7.65 9.26 7.50
C VAL A 51 -7.84 8.82 6.07
N TRP A 52 -7.97 9.81 5.20
CA TRP A 52 -7.90 9.65 3.76
C TRP A 52 -6.69 10.40 3.24
N SER A 53 -5.75 9.66 2.69
CA SER A 53 -4.55 10.22 2.06
C SER A 53 -4.50 9.81 0.60
N GLN A 54 -4.10 10.75 -0.25
CA GLN A 54 -3.82 10.51 -1.65
C GLN A 54 -2.35 10.84 -1.91
N ILE A 55 -1.61 9.88 -2.46
CA ILE A 55 -0.18 10.01 -2.72
C ILE A 55 0.04 9.73 -4.21
N GLN A 56 0.67 10.66 -4.90
CA GLN A 56 0.96 10.53 -6.33
C GLN A 56 1.94 9.38 -6.57
N ASN A 57 1.69 8.59 -7.62
CA ASN A 57 2.56 7.45 -7.95
C ASN A 57 3.99 7.89 -8.24
N SER A 58 4.17 9.08 -8.81
CA SER A 58 5.48 9.69 -9.04
C SER A 58 6.29 9.97 -7.76
N SER A 59 5.63 10.04 -6.59
CA SER A 59 6.29 10.26 -5.31
C SER A 59 6.63 8.95 -4.59
N LEU A 60 5.90 7.86 -4.86
CA LEU A 60 6.08 6.57 -4.20
C LEU A 60 6.89 5.57 -5.04
N PHE A 61 6.60 5.48 -6.33
CA PHE A 61 7.06 4.41 -7.19
C PHE A 61 7.95 4.90 -8.33
N ASP A 62 8.85 4.04 -8.77
CA ASP A 62 9.50 4.20 -10.06
C ASP A 62 8.47 3.97 -11.18
N LEU A 63 8.23 5.00 -12.00
CA LEU A 63 7.15 4.98 -13.00
C LEU A 63 7.45 3.98 -14.13
N ASP A 64 8.73 3.73 -14.43
CA ASP A 64 9.14 2.75 -15.44
C ASP A 64 8.84 1.30 -15.00
N SER A 65 8.81 1.06 -13.69
CA SER A 65 8.51 -0.24 -13.09
C SER A 65 7.01 -0.50 -12.89
N LEU A 66 6.20 0.56 -12.86
CA LEU A 66 4.79 0.50 -12.46
C LEU A 66 3.96 -0.24 -13.51
N ARG A 67 3.42 -1.38 -13.12
CA ARG A 67 2.45 -2.18 -13.89
C ARG A 67 1.21 -2.35 -13.05
N LEU A 68 0.10 -1.78 -13.51
CA LEU A 68 -1.21 -1.96 -12.90
C LEU A 68 -2.21 -2.37 -13.99
N ASP A 69 -2.75 -3.57 -13.83
CA ASP A 69 -3.77 -4.14 -14.71
C ASP A 69 -4.92 -4.72 -13.87
N SER A 70 -6.12 -4.19 -14.06
CA SER A 70 -7.34 -4.62 -13.38
C SER A 70 -8.53 -4.43 -14.30
N ASN A 71 -9.44 -5.40 -14.33
CA ASN A 71 -10.68 -5.33 -15.12
C ASN A 71 -11.73 -4.38 -14.51
N HIS A 72 -11.35 -3.62 -13.47
CA HIS A 72 -12.21 -2.69 -12.75
C HIS A 72 -11.63 -1.28 -12.82
N HIS A 73 -11.70 -0.67 -14.01
CA HIS A 73 -11.17 0.69 -14.27
C HIS A 73 -9.71 0.89 -13.85
N ASN A 74 -8.87 -0.14 -13.93
CA ASN A 74 -7.49 -0.10 -13.43
C ASN A 74 -7.40 0.36 -11.96
N GLU A 75 -8.41 0.03 -11.15
CA GLU A 75 -8.40 0.20 -9.72
C GLU A 75 -8.24 -1.16 -9.04
N ILE A 76 -7.43 -1.19 -7.97
CA ILE A 76 -7.27 -2.36 -7.12
C ILE A 76 -7.42 -1.92 -5.67
N TYR A 77 -8.26 -2.62 -4.92
CA TYR A 77 -8.51 -2.36 -3.49
C TYR A 77 -7.93 -3.51 -2.68
N LEU A 78 -7.14 -3.19 -1.67
CA LEU A 78 -6.44 -4.16 -0.82
C LEU A 78 -6.62 -3.75 0.63
N GLU A 79 -7.01 -4.69 1.48
CA GLU A 79 -6.95 -4.50 2.93
C GLU A 79 -5.61 -4.99 3.44
N VAL A 80 -4.89 -4.12 4.13
CA VAL A 80 -3.53 -4.41 4.62
C VAL A 80 -3.43 -4.09 6.10
N SER A 81 -2.78 -4.99 6.84
CA SER A 81 -2.36 -4.72 8.21
C SER A 81 -1.24 -3.69 8.19
N LEU A 82 -1.45 -2.56 8.87
CA LEU A 82 -0.47 -1.47 8.94
C LEU A 82 0.82 -1.91 9.63
N ASP A 83 0.73 -2.80 10.63
CA ASP A 83 1.91 -3.34 11.31
C ASP A 83 2.75 -4.25 10.39
N ALA A 84 2.09 -5.19 9.70
CA ALA A 84 2.75 -6.10 8.78
C ALA A 84 3.40 -5.34 7.61
N LEU A 85 2.69 -4.36 7.05
CA LEU A 85 3.20 -3.51 5.98
C LEU A 85 4.38 -2.65 6.47
N SER A 86 4.27 -2.00 7.63
CA SER A 86 5.36 -1.19 8.18
C SER A 86 6.62 -2.03 8.44
N ARG A 87 6.46 -3.25 8.94
CA ARG A 87 7.56 -4.18 9.18
C ARG A 87 8.21 -4.62 7.87
N ALA A 88 7.42 -5.00 6.86
CA ALA A 88 7.93 -5.40 5.55
C ALA A 88 8.71 -4.26 4.88
N LEU A 89 8.21 -3.03 4.93
CA LEU A 89 8.89 -1.86 4.37
C LEU A 89 10.21 -1.57 5.10
N ARG A 90 10.24 -1.69 6.43
CA ARG A 90 11.47 -1.51 7.23
C ARG A 90 12.53 -2.56 6.98
N SER A 91 12.16 -3.79 6.63
CA SER A 91 13.11 -4.86 6.29
C SER A 91 13.85 -4.65 4.97
N THR A 92 13.51 -3.61 4.21
CA THR A 92 14.23 -3.22 3.00
C THR A 92 15.56 -2.55 3.35
N THR A 93 16.68 -3.24 3.10
CA THR A 93 18.02 -2.74 3.44
C THR A 93 18.86 -2.29 2.25
N ALA A 94 18.78 -2.87 1.05
CA ALA A 94 19.61 -2.43 -0.09
C ALA A 94 19.27 -3.01 -1.49
N SER A 95 18.00 -3.16 -1.86
CA SER A 95 17.60 -3.62 -3.22
C SER A 95 16.25 -3.01 -3.62
N PRO A 96 15.90 -2.96 -4.92
CA PRO A 96 14.58 -2.48 -5.33
C PRO A 96 13.49 -3.31 -4.63
N PHE A 97 12.71 -2.65 -3.78
CA PHE A 97 11.63 -3.30 -3.05
C PHE A 97 10.44 -3.45 -3.98
N PHE A 98 10.24 -4.68 -4.43
CA PHE A 98 9.11 -5.03 -5.25
C PHE A 98 7.85 -5.10 -4.39
N PHE A 99 6.95 -4.14 -4.63
CA PHE A 99 5.58 -4.22 -4.14
C PHE A 99 4.71 -4.81 -5.24
N GLY A 100 4.26 -6.05 -5.08
CA GLY A 100 3.48 -6.75 -6.10
C GLY A 100 2.47 -7.72 -5.51
N LEU A 101 1.38 -7.92 -6.25
CA LEU A 101 0.36 -8.91 -5.89
C LEU A 101 0.77 -10.29 -6.41
N ILE A 102 0.98 -11.23 -5.50
CA ILE A 102 1.20 -12.64 -5.84
C ILE A 102 -0.16 -13.35 -5.94
N HIS A 103 -0.43 -14.03 -7.06
CA HIS A 103 -1.57 -14.93 -7.17
C HIS A 103 -1.13 -16.29 -6.59
N SER A 104 -1.53 -16.59 -5.36
CA SER A 104 -1.36 -17.93 -4.80
C SER A 104 -2.31 -18.88 -5.52
N LEU A 105 -1.84 -19.65 -6.51
CA LEU A 105 -2.55 -20.86 -6.90
C LEU A 105 -2.46 -21.82 -5.71
N GLY A 106 -3.60 -22.07 -5.07
CA GLY A 106 -3.72 -23.17 -4.11
C GLY A 106 -3.45 -24.51 -4.83
N PRO A 107 -2.92 -25.52 -4.12
CA PRO A 107 -2.77 -26.85 -4.70
C PRO A 107 -4.16 -27.42 -5.00
N GLY A 108 -4.37 -27.80 -6.27
CA GLY A 108 -5.52 -28.61 -6.71
C GLY A 108 -5.27 -30.10 -6.48
#